data_AF-A0A521ZP85-F1
#
_entry.id   AF-A0A521ZP85-F1
#
_cell.length_a   1.000
_cell.length_b   1.000
_cell.length_c   1.000
_cell.angle_alpha   90.00
_cell.angle_beta   90.00
_cell.angle_gamma   90.00
#
_symmetry.space_group_name_H-M   'P 1'
#
loop_
_entity.id
_entity.type
_entity.pdbx_description
1 polymer ?
#
loop_
_entity_poly.entity_id
_entity_poly.type
_entity_poly.pdbx_seq_one_letter_code
_entity_poly.pdbx_strand_id
1 'polypeptide(L)' 'MRVLIVKTSSMGDVVHALPAISDMAMAIPDIQIDWLVENGFAAIPGQHR' A
#
# COMPACT_ATOMS: atom_id res chain seq x y z
N MET A 1 -14.24 4.00 2.80
CA MET A 1 -13.50 3.83 4.09
C MET A 1 -12.09 4.37 3.91
N ARG A 2 -11.45 4.97 4.94
CA ARG A 2 -10.07 5.49 4.80
C ARG A 2 -9.12 4.74 5.73
N VAL A 3 -8.00 4.28 5.17
CA VAL A 3 -6.99 3.46 5.85
C VAL A 3 -5.62 4.07 5.63
N LEU A 4 -4.79 4.08 6.68
CA LEU A 4 -3.36 4.37 6.59
C LEU A 4 -2.58 3.09 6.84
N ILE A 5 -1.74 2.69 5.89
CA ILE A 5 -0.82 1.58 6.05
C ILE A 5 0.50 2.13 6.58
N VAL A 6 0.94 1.58 7.71
CA VAL A 6 2.26 1.88 8.28
C VAL A 6 3.15 0.66 8.06
N LYS A 7 3.93 0.69 6.99
CA LYS A 7 4.88 -0.37 6.65
C LYS A 7 6.08 0.26 5.97
N THR A 8 7.07 0.62 6.78
CA THR A 8 8.18 1.50 6.39
C THR A 8 9.37 0.76 5.79
N SER A 9 9.64 -0.48 6.18
CA SER A 9 10.84 -1.25 5.77
C SER A 9 10.55 -2.76 5.72
N SER A 10 11.33 -3.59 4.99
CA SER A 10 12.29 -3.29 3.91
C SER A 10 11.59 -3.17 2.53
N MET A 11 12.33 -2.95 1.42
CA MET A 11 11.73 -2.95 0.07
C MET A 11 10.83 -4.19 -0.18
N GLY A 12 11.32 -5.38 0.21
CA GLY A 12 10.57 -6.63 0.09
C GLY A 12 9.26 -6.60 0.86
N ASP A 13 9.27 -6.08 2.09
CA ASP A 13 8.05 -5.92 2.89
C ASP A 13 7.01 -5.00 2.24
N VAL A 14 7.43 -3.92 1.58
CA VAL A 14 6.53 -3.01 0.86
C VAL A 14 5.91 -3.74 -0.34
N VAL A 15 6.73 -4.44 -1.13
CA VAL A 15 6.25 -5.20 -2.29
C VAL A 15 5.30 -6.33 -1.87
N HIS A 16 5.61 -7.04 -0.80
CA HIS A 16 4.77 -8.13 -0.30
C HIS A 16 3.43 -7.68 0.29
N ALA A 17 3.27 -6.38 0.58
CA ALA A 17 2.00 -5.81 1.01
C ALA A 17 1.05 -5.44 -0.15
N LEU A 18 1.55 -5.35 -1.40
CA LEU A 18 0.75 -4.99 -2.57
C LEU A 18 -0.47 -5.90 -2.83
N PRO A 19 -0.37 -7.25 -2.68
CA PRO A 19 -1.54 -8.12 -2.84
C PRO A 19 -2.67 -7.77 -1.87
N ALA A 20 -2.34 -7.43 -0.62
CA ALA A 20 -3.35 -7.01 0.35
C ALA A 20 -4.07 -5.72 -0.08
N ILE A 21 -3.38 -4.80 -0.76
CA ILE A 21 -3.99 -3.59 -1.33
C ILE A 21 -5.03 -3.97 -2.39
N SER A 22 -4.66 -4.86 -3.30
CA SER A 22 -5.56 -5.32 -4.37
C SER A 22 -6.79 -6.02 -3.79
N ASP A 23 -6.61 -6.88 -2.79
CA ASP A 23 -7.71 -7.57 -2.12
C ASP A 23 -8.66 -6.58 -1.43
N MET A 24 -8.11 -5.58 -0.71
CA MET A 24 -8.93 -4.54 -0.08
C MET A 24 -9.69 -3.69 -1.11
N ALA A 25 -9.05 -3.32 -2.22
CA ALA A 25 -9.67 -2.54 -3.28
C ALA A 25 -10.81 -3.31 -3.98
N MET A 26 -10.67 -4.63 -4.15
CA MET A 26 -11.73 -5.49 -4.70
C MET A 26 -12.90 -5.67 -3.73
N ALA A 27 -12.62 -5.81 -2.43
CA ALA A 27 -13.65 -6.12 -1.44
C ALA A 27 -14.42 -4.89 -0.94
N ILE A 28 -13.80 -3.71 -0.98
CA ILE A 28 -14.33 -2.49 -0.34
C ILE A 28 -14.41 -1.37 -1.38
N PRO A 29 -15.60 -1.14 -1.97
CA PRO A 29 -15.84 -0.02 -2.86
C PRO A 29 -15.43 1.31 -2.21
N ASP A 30 -14.81 2.19 -2.99
CA ASP A 30 -14.38 3.54 -2.59
C ASP A 30 -13.43 3.56 -1.37
N ILE A 31 -12.64 2.51 -1.15
CA ILE A 31 -11.57 2.54 -0.15
C ILE A 31 -10.49 3.55 -0.57
N GLN A 32 -10.07 4.39 0.38
CA GLN A 32 -8.93 5.28 0.24
C GLN A 32 -7.81 4.77 1.11
N ILE A 33 -6.65 4.54 0.50
CA ILE A 33 -5.49 3.97 1.17
C ILE A 33 -4.35 4.98 1.06
N ASP A 34 -3.96 5.53 2.21
CA ASP A 34 -2.72 6.26 2.39
C ASP A 34 -1.64 5.29 2.87
N TRP A 35 -0.36 5.55 2.54
CA TRP A 35 0.74 4.68 2.96
C TRP A 35 1.93 5.49 3.47
N LEU A 36 2.29 5.24 4.73
CA LEU A 36 3.53 5.71 5.34
C LEU A 36 4.66 4.69 5.08
N VAL A 37 5.62 5.10 4.25
CA VAL A 37 6.78 4.31 3.84
C VAL A 37 8.06 5.14 3.88
N GLU A 38 9.22 4.50 4.04
CA GLU A 38 10.52 5.15 3.85
C GLU A 38 10.61 5.84 2.48
N ASN A 39 11.24 7.02 2.43
CA ASN A 39 11.36 7.82 1.21
C ASN A 39 11.96 7.05 0.03
N GLY A 40 12.90 6.14 0.30
CA GLY A 40 13.52 5.30 -0.74
C GLY A 40 12.57 4.36 -1.46
N PHE A 41 11.39 4.07 -0.89
CA PHE A 41 10.40 3.15 -1.45
C PHE A 41 9.07 3.85 -1.81
N ALA A 42 8.99 5.17 -1.70
CA ALA A 42 7.77 5.94 -1.95
C ALA A 42 7.20 5.77 -3.38
N ALA A 43 8.03 5.36 -4.34
CA ALA A 43 7.58 5.08 -5.71
C ALA A 43 6.78 3.77 -5.83
N ILE A 44 6.98 2.79 -4.93
CA ILE A 44 6.39 1.46 -5.05
C ILE A 44 4.85 1.52 -4.96
N PRO A 45 4.23 2.16 -3.94
CA PRO A 45 2.78 2.24 -3.86
C PRO A 45 2.14 2.94 -5.07
N GLY A 46 2.79 3.99 -5.59
CA GLY A 46 2.27 4.75 -6.74
C GLY A 46 2.38 4.04 -8.09
N GLN A 47 3.17 2.96 -8.18
CA GLN A 47 3.29 2.13 -9.39
C GLN A 47 2.32 0.95 -9.42
N HIS A 48 1.65 0.67 -8.30
CA HIS A 48 0.68 -0.41 -8.18
C HIS A 48 -0.67 0.00 -8.81
N ARG A 49 -1.28 -0.88 -9.60
CA ARG A 49 -2.57 -0.65 -10.30
C ARG A 49 -3.70 -1.41 -9.65
#